data_AF-A0A958K8U0-F1
#
_entry.id   AF-A0A958K8U0-F1
#
_cell.length_a   1.000
_cell.length_b   1.000
_cell.length_c   1.000
_cell.angle_alpha   90.00
_cell.angle_beta   90.00
_cell.angle_gamma   90.00
#
_symmetry.space_group_name_H-M   'P 1'
#
loop_
_entity.id
_entity.type
_entity.pdbx_description
1 polymer ?
#
loop_
_entity_poly.entity_id
_entity_poly.type
_entity_poly.pdbx_seq_one_letter_code
_entity_poly.pdbx_strand_id
1 'polypeptide(L)' 'DSKVSGLDINVDSFKSIITLKGVVSSSIEVERAIELARGVSGVKGVQSKLYVE' A
#
# COMPACT_ATOMS: atom_id res chain seq x y z
N ASP A 1 -14.81 -3.61 -13.16
CA ASP A 1 -13.43 -3.27 -12.79
C ASP A 1 -13.38 -3.16 -11.28
N SER A 2 -13.19 -4.28 -10.58
CA SER A 2 -13.29 -4.34 -9.12
C SER A 2 -12.33 -5.42 -8.61
N LYS A 3 -11.04 -5.08 -8.58
CA LYS A 3 -9.98 -5.89 -7.97
C LYS A 3 -9.40 -5.24 -6.71
N VAL A 4 -10.24 -4.50 -6.00
CA VAL A 4 -10.02 -4.14 -4.60
C VAL A 4 -11.37 -4.32 -3.92
N SER A 5 -11.79 -5.57 -3.75
CA SER A 5 -12.78 -5.87 -2.71
C SER A 5 -12.16 -5.36 -1.42
N GLY A 6 -12.84 -4.45 -0.72
CA GLY A 6 -12.35 -3.76 0.46
C GLY A 6 -11.99 -4.70 1.61
N LEU A 7 -10.86 -5.39 1.48
CA LEU A 7 -9.97 -5.67 2.58
C LEU A 7 -9.52 -4.30 3.07
N ASP A 8 -9.59 -4.04 4.37
CA ASP A 8 -9.28 -2.78 5.07
C ASP A 8 -7.83 -2.30 4.80
N ILE A 9 -7.51 -1.97 3.55
CA ILE A 9 -6.22 -1.42 3.14
C ILE A 9 -6.36 0.09 3.22
N ASN A 10 -5.94 0.61 4.36
CA ASN A 10 -5.86 2.03 4.60
C ASN A 10 -4.49 2.56 4.13
N VAL A 11 -4.53 3.49 3.18
CA VAL A 11 -3.34 4.12 2.61
C VAL A 11 -3.28 5.55 3.13
N ASP A 12 -2.29 5.80 3.98
CA ASP A 12 -2.03 7.12 4.54
C ASP A 12 -0.79 7.73 3.88
N SER A 13 -0.83 9.02 3.55
CA SER A 13 0.32 9.73 2.99
C SER A 13 0.59 10.96 3.83
N PHE A 14 1.71 10.94 4.56
CA PHE A 14 2.08 12.01 5.47
C PHE A 14 3.53 12.45 5.29
N LYS A 15 3.73 13.75 5.03
CA LYS A 15 5.05 14.37 4.85
C LYS A 15 5.98 13.57 3.92
N SER A 16 5.52 13.28 2.71
CA SER A 16 6.28 12.50 1.72
C SER A 16 6.54 11.04 2.13
N ILE A 17 5.91 10.51 3.18
CA ILE A 17 5.99 9.09 3.53
C ILE A 17 4.61 8.46 3.36
N ILE A 18 4.53 7.45 2.51
CA ILE A 18 3.30 6.67 2.33
C ILE A 18 3.34 5.51 3.31
N THR A 19 2.27 5.32 4.07
CA THR A 19 2.09 4.20 4.98
C THR A 19 0.89 3.38 4.52
N LEU A 20 1.13 2.15 4.08
CA LEU A 20 0.08 1.20 3.74
C LEU A 20 -0.18 0.29 4.93
N LYS A 21 -1.42 0.22 5.41
CA LYS A 21 -1.83 -0.64 6.52
C LYS A 21 -3.04 -1.45 6.10
N GLY A 22 -3.08 -2.73 6.44
CA GLY A 22 -4.22 -3.57 6.10
C GLY A 22 -3.84 -5.03 5.95
N VAL A 23 -4.82 -5.83 5.55
CA VAL A 23 -4.65 -7.25 5.25
C VAL A 23 -4.73 -7.42 3.74
N VAL A 24 -3.81 -8.18 3.17
CA VAL A 24 -3.77 -8.49 1.75
C VAL A 24 -3.78 -9.99 1.54
N SER A 25 -4.32 -10.44 0.41
CA SER A 25 -4.42 -11.86 0.10
C SER A 25 -3.11 -12.48 -0.38
N SER A 26 -2.11 -11.67 -0.74
CA SER A 26 -0.84 -12.17 -1.25
C SER A 26 0.28 -11.13 -1.20
N SER A 27 1.52 -11.60 -1.16
CA SER A 27 2.74 -10.78 -1.28
C SER A 27 2.77 -9.96 -2.59
N ILE A 28 2.13 -10.44 -3.65
CA ILE A 28 2.06 -9.70 -4.93
C ILE A 28 1.24 -8.41 -4.80
N GLU A 29 0.19 -8.42 -3.97
CA GLU A 29 -0.57 -7.20 -3.67
C GLU A 29 0.27 -6.20 -2.87
N VAL A 30 1.11 -6.68 -1.94
CA VAL A 30 2.06 -5.84 -1.21
C VAL A 30 3.01 -5.15 -2.18
N GLU A 31 3.64 -5.89 -3.08
CA GLU A 31 4.60 -5.34 -4.03
C GLU A 31 3.96 -4.30 -4.95
N ARG A 32 2.79 -4.61 -5.53
CA ARG A 32 2.05 -3.65 -6.36
C ARG A 32 1.71 -2.38 -5.60
N ALA A 33 1.27 -2.50 -4.36
CA ALA A 33 0.89 -1.34 -3.56
C ALA A 33 2.13 -0.49 -3.18
N ILE A 34 3.27 -1.12 -2.93
CA ILE A 34 4.56 -0.44 -2.73
C ILE A 34 5.03 0.26 -4.01
N GLU A 35 4.95 -0.39 -5.16
CA GLU A 35 5.34 0.20 -6.45
C GLU A 35 4.47 1.42 -6.79
N LEU A 36 3.15 1.29 -6.62
CA LEU A 36 2.22 2.41 -6.80
C LEU A 36 2.56 3.58 -5.86
N ALA A 37 2.82 3.28 -4.58
CA ALA A 37 3.20 4.29 -3.60
C ALA A 37 4.55 4.95 -3.89
N ARG A 38 5.54 4.20 -4.40
CA ARG A 38 6.87 4.72 -4.78
C ARG A 38 6.81 5.57 -6.05
N GLY A 39 5.89 5.28 -6.96
CA GLY A 39 5.69 6.04 -8.19
C GLY A 39 5.12 7.45 -7.96
N VAL A 40 4.62 7.75 -6.76
CA VAL A 40 4.07 9.07 -6.43
C VAL A 40 5.20 10.10 -6.32
N SER A 41 5.17 11.10 -7.19
CA SER A 41 6.16 12.19 -7.20
C SER A 41 6.19 12.92 -5.87
N GLY A 42 7.36 12.97 -5.24
CA GLY A 42 7.57 13.62 -3.94
C GLY A 42 7.55 12.68 -2.75
N VAL A 43 7.42 11.36 -2.94
CA VAL A 43 7.57 10.36 -1.87
C VAL A 43 9.04 10.13 -1.55
N LYS A 44 9.41 10.31 -0.28
CA LYS A 44 10.73 10.05 0.29
C LYS A 44 10.85 8.66 0.89
N GLY A 45 9.73 8.02 1.23
CA GLY A 45 9.72 6.69 1.81
C GLY A 45 8.36 6.03 1.76
N VAL A 46 8.37 4.69 1.73
CA VAL A 46 7.15 3.90 1.79
C VAL A 46 7.30 2.92 2.95
N GLN A 47 6.36 2.96 3.89
CA GLN A 47 6.19 1.98 4.95
C GLN A 47 5.02 1.07 4.62
N SER A 48 5.30 -0.20 4.41
CA SER A 48 4.29 -1.24 4.35
C SER A 48 4.12 -1.88 5.72
N LYS A 49 2.89 -1.88 6.23
CA LYS A 49 2.43 -2.63 7.39
C LYS A 49 1.24 -3.48 6.97
N LEU A 50 1.45 -4.22 5.89
CA LEU A 50 0.47 -5.13 5.30
C LEU A 50 0.71 -6.52 5.85
N TYR A 51 -0.35 -7.18 6.28
CA TYR A 51 -0.34 -8.56 6.77
C TYR A 51 -0.94 -9.48 5.71
N VAL A 52 -0.32 -10.63 5.49
CA VAL A 52 -0.88 -11.68 4.62
C VAL A 52 -1.64 -12.64 5.51
N GLU A 53 -2.92 -12.88 5.20
CA GLU A 53 -3.73 -13.91 5.87
C GLU A 53 -3.44 -15.31 5.31
#